data_AF-A0A822F2Y4-F1
#
_entry.id   AF-A0A822F2Y4-F1
#
_cell.length_a   1.000
_cell.length_b   1.000
_cell.length_c   1.000
_cell.angle_alpha   90.00
_cell.angle_beta   90.00
_cell.angle_gamma   90.00
#
_symmetry.space_group_name_H-M   'P 1'
#
loop_
_entity.id
_entity.type
_entity.pdbx_description
1 polymer ?
#
loop_
_entity_poly.entity_id
_entity_poly.type
_entity_poly.pdbx_seq_one_letter_code
_entity_poly.pdbx_strand_id
1 'polypeptide(L)'
;MLKSVVGGNGKKNLQWCKSKENFHYVPEHTRLLDRVYYLKLEEDLWKNYLIYSETYNCWTSPLSKTSMEKYIEKNKQNKTKAEEEVQKHVLLLKNYQQPNSNIDEQRLWVVLLALVRKGQKKLSQHYEHRKKRLKNSAQDYSLVRACYDCQPTQDEIMSMQIIWQATINECKSQQNVNILKQHLYMKRIPKSLDYLDQLFSNVEHTLARPIYNDNIRTTLTTRHKKNYCTK
;
A
#
# COMPACT_ATOMS: atom_id res chain seq x y z
N MET A 1 -12.49 20.35 19.31
CA MET A 1 -13.34 19.66 20.32
C MET A 1 -13.46 18.19 19.95
N LEU A 2 -12.61 17.34 20.51
CA LEU A 2 -12.82 15.89 20.61
C LEU A 2 -12.51 15.56 22.07
N LYS A 3 -13.56 15.61 22.89
CA LYS A 3 -13.50 15.25 24.30
C LYS A 3 -13.21 13.75 24.41
N SER A 4 -12.41 13.44 25.43
CA SER A 4 -12.04 12.14 25.95
C SER A 4 -13.11 11.05 25.84
N VAL A 5 -12.76 9.93 25.21
CA VAL A 5 -13.28 8.59 25.54
C VAL A 5 -12.10 7.65 25.79
N VAL A 6 -11.13 8.12 26.59
CA VAL A 6 -10.11 7.27 27.21
C VAL A 6 -10.28 7.40 28.72
N GLY A 7 -11.45 6.97 29.19
CA GLY A 7 -11.75 6.87 30.62
C GLY A 7 -11.26 5.54 31.18
N GLY A 8 -10.30 5.59 32.11
CA GLY A 8 -10.18 4.65 33.23
C GLY A 8 -9.54 3.27 32.99
N ASN A 9 -9.74 2.60 31.86
CA ASN A 9 -9.42 1.15 31.75
C ASN A 9 -8.14 0.78 30.99
N GLY A 10 -7.46 1.73 30.34
CA GLY A 10 -6.23 1.45 29.59
C GLY A 10 -5.05 0.97 30.47
N LYS A 11 -4.98 1.42 31.73
CA LYS A 11 -3.91 1.04 32.67
C LYS A 11 -4.15 -0.31 33.36
N LYS A 12 -5.40 -0.72 33.57
CA LYS A 12 -5.76 -2.03 34.15
C LYS A 12 -5.54 -3.18 33.14
N ASN A 13 -5.78 -2.92 31.85
CA ASN A 13 -5.58 -3.92 30.80
C ASN A 13 -4.10 -4.28 30.56
N LEU A 14 -3.16 -3.36 30.81
CA LEU A 14 -1.71 -3.64 30.76
C LEU A 14 -1.18 -4.37 32.00
N GLN A 15 -1.96 -4.42 33.09
CA GLN A 15 -1.54 -5.02 34.36
C GLN A 15 -1.62 -6.54 34.33
N TRP A 16 -2.38 -7.13 33.40
CA TRP A 16 -2.54 -8.58 33.22
C TRP A 16 -1.37 -9.23 32.46
N CYS A 17 -0.70 -8.48 31.58
CA CYS A 17 0.55 -8.89 30.94
C CYS A 17 1.73 -8.91 31.94
N LYS A 18 1.51 -9.16 33.23
CA LYS A 18 2.57 -9.17 34.26
C LYS A 18 2.85 -10.55 34.85
N SER A 19 1.97 -11.55 34.66
CA SER A 19 2.29 -12.93 35.02
C SER A 19 2.96 -13.66 33.84
N LYS A 20 3.94 -14.51 34.13
CA LYS A 20 4.77 -15.23 33.13
C LYS A 20 3.93 -16.08 32.16
N GLU A 21 2.83 -16.67 32.64
CA GLU A 21 1.96 -17.56 31.84
C GLU A 21 1.07 -16.79 30.85
N ASN A 22 0.58 -15.61 31.24
CA ASN A 22 -0.28 -14.77 30.40
C ASN A 22 0.49 -14.03 29.31
N PHE A 23 1.82 -13.87 29.48
CA PHE A 23 2.71 -13.31 28.47
C PHE A 23 3.00 -14.28 27.32
N HIS A 24 2.84 -15.60 27.50
CA HIS A 24 3.03 -16.56 26.41
C HIS A 24 1.83 -16.67 25.48
N TYR A 25 0.62 -16.43 26.01
CA TYR A 25 -0.61 -16.52 25.23
C TYR A 25 -0.65 -15.51 24.07
N VAL A 26 -0.43 -14.22 24.37
CA VAL A 26 -0.57 -13.13 23.40
C VAL A 26 0.35 -13.29 22.19
N PRO A 27 1.67 -13.56 22.34
CA PRO A 27 2.57 -13.78 21.21
C PRO A 27 2.20 -15.01 20.38
N GLU A 28 1.88 -16.14 21.01
CA GLU A 28 1.58 -17.37 20.29
C GLU A 28 0.27 -17.25 19.52
N HIS A 29 -0.74 -16.62 20.12
CA HIS A 29 -2.00 -16.38 19.45
C HIS A 29 -1.90 -15.36 18.32
N THR A 30 -1.09 -14.31 18.53
CA THR A 30 -0.75 -13.35 17.46
C THR A 30 -0.06 -14.05 16.31
N ARG A 31 0.86 -14.99 16.57
CA ARG A 31 1.58 -15.78 15.56
C ARG A 31 0.62 -16.67 14.75
N LEU A 32 -0.31 -17.35 15.41
CA LEU A 32 -1.31 -18.19 14.74
C LEU A 32 -2.24 -17.35 13.85
N LEU A 33 -2.71 -16.20 14.35
CA LEU A 33 -3.53 -15.28 13.57
C LEU A 33 -2.77 -14.68 12.39
N ASP A 34 -1.51 -14.28 12.59
CA ASP A 34 -0.64 -13.78 11.54
C ASP A 34 -0.51 -14.81 10.41
N ARG A 35 -0.29 -16.09 10.76
CA ARG A 35 -0.24 -17.20 9.80
C ARG A 35 -1.54 -17.34 9.00
N VAL A 36 -2.71 -17.29 9.65
CA VAL A 36 -4.00 -17.39 8.95
C VAL A 36 -4.18 -16.25 7.94
N TYR A 37 -3.87 -15.01 8.34
CA TYR A 37 -3.99 -13.88 7.43
C TYR A 37 -2.96 -13.92 6.28
N TYR A 38 -1.73 -14.36 6.55
CA TYR A 38 -0.71 -14.55 5.51
C TYR A 38 -1.21 -15.55 4.44
N LEU A 39 -1.69 -16.72 4.87
CA LEU A 39 -2.21 -17.76 3.98
C LEU A 39 -3.40 -17.24 3.18
N LYS A 40 -4.23 -16.38 3.78
CA LYS A 40 -5.34 -15.74 3.08
C LYS A 40 -4.89 -14.80 1.96
N LEU A 41 -3.91 -13.94 2.23
CA LEU A 41 -3.36 -13.02 1.22
C LEU A 41 -2.72 -13.80 0.05
N GLU A 42 -2.01 -14.89 0.38
CA GLU A 42 -1.41 -15.77 -0.63
C GLU A 42 -2.47 -16.48 -1.47
N GLU A 43 -3.50 -17.05 -0.85
CA GLU A 43 -4.66 -17.63 -1.54
C GLU A 43 -5.29 -16.62 -2.52
N ASP A 44 -5.54 -15.39 -2.06
CA ASP A 44 -6.16 -14.35 -2.87
C ASP A 44 -5.26 -13.93 -4.05
N LEU A 45 -3.94 -13.85 -3.85
CA LEU A 45 -3.00 -13.56 -4.94
C LEU A 45 -3.08 -14.61 -6.06
N TRP A 46 -3.00 -15.89 -5.69
CA TRP A 46 -3.00 -16.98 -6.68
C TRP A 46 -4.35 -17.12 -7.37
N LYS A 47 -5.46 -16.88 -6.67
CA LYS A 47 -6.79 -16.76 -7.30
C LYS A 47 -6.83 -15.65 -8.33
N ASN A 48 -6.29 -14.47 -8.03
CA ASN A 48 -6.23 -13.38 -9.00
C ASN A 48 -5.35 -13.74 -10.21
N TYR A 49 -4.23 -14.43 -9.99
CA TYR A 49 -3.39 -14.93 -11.09
C TYR A 49 -4.17 -15.88 -12.01
N LEU A 50 -4.91 -16.83 -11.44
CA LEU A 50 -5.76 -17.75 -12.21
C LEU A 50 -6.77 -16.98 -13.06
N ILE A 51 -7.51 -16.04 -12.44
CA ILE A 51 -8.51 -15.21 -13.12
C ILE A 51 -7.88 -14.43 -14.27
N TYR A 52 -6.74 -13.77 -14.06
CA TYR A 52 -6.09 -12.99 -15.11
C TYR A 52 -5.54 -13.88 -16.22
N SER A 53 -4.95 -15.03 -15.87
CA SER A 53 -4.43 -15.98 -16.86
C SER A 53 -5.53 -16.53 -17.76
N GLU A 54 -6.71 -16.81 -17.20
CA GLU A 54 -7.90 -17.22 -17.96
C GLU A 54 -8.48 -16.07 -18.79
N THR A 55 -8.61 -14.88 -18.21
CA THR A 55 -9.20 -13.71 -18.88
C THR A 55 -8.37 -13.27 -20.10
N TYR A 56 -7.04 -13.28 -19.98
CA TYR A 56 -6.12 -12.78 -20.99
C TYR A 56 -5.43 -13.90 -21.79
N ASN A 57 -5.81 -15.16 -21.56
CA ASN A 57 -5.23 -16.36 -22.18
C ASN A 57 -3.69 -16.36 -22.16
N CYS A 58 -3.11 -16.02 -21.01
CA CYS A 58 -1.69 -15.71 -20.86
C CYS A 58 -0.95 -16.68 -19.93
N TRP A 59 -1.21 -17.98 -20.07
CA TRP A 59 -0.50 -19.01 -19.32
C TRP A 59 0.99 -19.00 -19.69
N THR A 60 1.85 -18.76 -18.70
CA THR A 60 3.30 -18.84 -18.86
C THR A 60 3.80 -20.19 -18.35
N SER A 61 4.57 -20.91 -19.16
CA SER A 61 5.27 -22.12 -18.71
C SER A 61 6.26 -21.75 -17.59
N PRO A 62 6.33 -22.47 -16.45
CA PRO A 62 5.78 -23.82 -16.19
C PRO A 62 4.41 -23.83 -15.46
N LEU A 63 3.76 -22.68 -15.29
CA LEU A 63 2.52 -22.56 -14.51
C LEU A 63 1.32 -22.95 -15.37
N SER A 64 0.99 -24.25 -15.37
CA SER A 64 -0.28 -24.73 -15.92
C SER A 64 -1.45 -24.40 -14.98
N LYS A 65 -2.65 -24.27 -15.55
CA LYS A 65 -3.91 -24.16 -14.79
C LYS A 65 -4.01 -25.22 -13.68
N THR A 66 -3.75 -26.47 -14.04
CA THR A 66 -3.81 -27.61 -13.12
C THR A 66 -2.80 -27.52 -11.96
N SER A 67 -1.60 -26.99 -12.22
CA SER A 67 -0.58 -26.79 -11.18
C SER A 67 -0.99 -25.68 -10.21
N MET A 68 -1.58 -24.61 -10.74
CA MET A 68 -2.09 -23.49 -9.93
C MET A 68 -3.28 -23.91 -9.07
N GLU A 69 -4.24 -24.65 -9.62
CA GLU A 69 -5.39 -25.17 -8.88
C GLU A 69 -4.95 -26.07 -7.72
N LYS A 70 -3.99 -26.97 -7.95
CA LYS A 70 -3.39 -27.80 -6.89
C LYS A 70 -2.75 -26.95 -5.80
N TYR A 71 -2.04 -25.89 -6.17
CA TYR A 71 -1.42 -24.98 -5.20
C TYR A 71 -2.47 -24.24 -4.37
N ILE A 72 -3.50 -23.68 -5.01
CA ILE A 72 -4.60 -22.99 -4.34
C ILE A 72 -5.29 -23.93 -3.35
N GLU A 73 -5.56 -25.17 -3.76
CA GLU A 73 -6.22 -26.16 -2.90
C GLU A 73 -5.35 -26.56 -1.71
N LYS A 74 -4.05 -26.80 -1.93
CA LYS A 74 -3.09 -27.00 -0.84
C LYS A 74 -3.06 -25.82 0.13
N ASN A 75 -3.12 -24.59 -0.38
CA ASN A 75 -3.08 -23.41 0.47
C ASN A 75 -4.37 -23.23 1.28
N LYS A 76 -5.53 -23.55 0.70
CA LYS A 76 -6.81 -23.62 1.44
C LYS A 76 -6.74 -24.64 2.57
N GLN A 77 -6.23 -25.84 2.31
CA GLN A 77 -6.08 -26.87 3.34
C GLN A 77 -5.16 -26.40 4.48
N ASN A 78 -4.04 -25.75 4.15
CA ASN A 78 -3.14 -25.17 5.15
C ASN A 78 -3.81 -24.07 5.97
N LYS A 79 -4.63 -23.24 5.32
CA LYS A 79 -5.41 -22.19 5.98
C LYS A 79 -6.42 -22.78 6.95
N THR A 80 -7.20 -23.78 6.53
CA THR A 80 -8.16 -24.47 7.40
C THR A 80 -7.46 -25.08 8.62
N LYS A 81 -6.32 -25.74 8.43
CA LYS A 81 -5.51 -26.27 9.55
C LYS A 81 -5.05 -25.17 10.51
N ALA A 82 -4.60 -24.03 9.98
CA ALA A 82 -4.21 -22.89 10.81
C ALA A 82 -5.41 -22.27 11.57
N GLU A 83 -6.59 -22.22 10.95
CA GLU A 83 -7.82 -21.78 11.61
C GLU A 83 -8.25 -22.76 12.73
N GLU A 84 -8.12 -24.06 12.51
CA GLU A 84 -8.33 -25.09 13.54
C GLU A 84 -7.32 -24.96 14.70
N GLU A 85 -6.04 -24.69 14.40
CA GLU A 85 -5.01 -24.41 15.42
C GLU A 85 -5.39 -23.19 16.27
N VAL A 86 -5.87 -22.11 15.65
CA VAL A 86 -6.39 -20.93 16.35
C VAL A 86 -7.55 -21.33 17.27
N GLN A 87 -8.54 -22.09 16.77
CA GLN A 87 -9.68 -22.51 17.56
C GLN A 87 -9.29 -23.41 18.75
N LYS A 88 -8.40 -24.38 18.54
CA LYS A 88 -7.86 -25.23 19.62
C LYS A 88 -7.16 -24.39 20.68
N HIS A 89 -6.36 -23.42 20.27
CA HIS A 89 -5.68 -22.52 21.19
C HIS A 89 -6.69 -21.69 22.00
N VAL A 90 -7.73 -21.14 21.37
CA VAL A 90 -8.83 -20.44 22.06
C VAL A 90 -9.50 -21.33 23.12
N LEU A 91 -9.81 -22.58 22.78
CA LEU A 91 -10.45 -23.53 23.71
C LEU A 91 -9.57 -23.86 24.91
N LEU A 92 -8.25 -24.07 24.69
CA LEU A 92 -7.32 -24.29 25.79
C LEU A 92 -7.36 -23.15 26.80
N LEU A 93 -7.46 -21.90 26.34
CA LEU A 93 -7.47 -20.75 27.25
C LEU A 93 -8.77 -20.60 28.02
N LYS A 94 -9.91 -20.94 27.41
CA LYS A 94 -11.18 -21.00 28.12
C LYS A 94 -11.08 -21.97 29.30
N ASN A 95 -10.33 -23.06 29.15
CA ASN A 95 -10.09 -24.03 30.21
C ASN A 95 -9.05 -23.56 31.24
N TYR A 96 -8.10 -22.69 30.87
CA TYR A 96 -7.10 -22.11 31.78
C TYR A 96 -7.59 -20.86 32.55
N GLN A 97 -8.68 -20.22 32.12
CA GLN A 97 -9.19 -19.04 32.80
C GLN A 97 -9.68 -19.39 34.21
N GLN A 98 -9.00 -18.81 35.20
CA GLN A 98 -9.46 -18.87 36.59
C GLN A 98 -10.77 -18.08 36.76
N PRO A 99 -11.68 -18.52 37.65
CA PRO A 99 -13.02 -17.94 37.84
C PRO A 99 -13.04 -16.45 38.24
N ASN A 100 -11.89 -15.86 38.59
CA ASN A 100 -11.76 -14.45 38.97
C ASN A 100 -11.12 -13.55 37.88
N SER A 101 -10.93 -14.05 36.66
CA SER A 101 -10.37 -13.23 35.57
C SER A 101 -11.44 -12.30 35.01
N ASN A 102 -11.31 -11.00 35.28
CA ASN A 102 -12.25 -9.95 34.85
C ASN A 102 -12.02 -9.52 33.39
N ILE A 103 -11.65 -10.47 32.52
CA ILE A 103 -11.23 -10.22 31.14
C ILE A 103 -12.40 -10.39 30.19
N ASP A 104 -12.68 -9.33 29.45
CA ASP A 104 -13.53 -9.38 28.26
C ASP A 104 -12.75 -10.04 27.11
N GLU A 105 -12.97 -11.34 26.91
CA GLU A 105 -12.36 -12.15 25.86
C GLU A 105 -12.57 -11.55 24.47
N GLN A 106 -13.78 -11.03 24.22
CA GLN A 106 -14.16 -10.47 22.94
C GLN A 106 -13.34 -9.22 22.66
N ARG A 107 -13.13 -8.37 23.67
CA ARG A 107 -12.29 -7.18 23.56
C ARG A 107 -10.81 -7.52 23.36
N LEU A 108 -10.28 -8.53 24.05
CA LEU A 108 -8.91 -8.99 23.85
C LEU A 108 -8.70 -9.51 22.42
N TRP A 109 -9.64 -10.31 21.92
CA TRP A 109 -9.64 -10.82 20.56
C TRP A 109 -9.64 -9.71 19.51
N VAL A 110 -10.50 -8.70 19.68
CA VAL A 110 -10.54 -7.53 18.79
C VAL A 110 -9.20 -6.79 18.78
N VAL A 111 -8.55 -6.64 19.95
CA VAL A 111 -7.24 -5.99 20.04
C VAL A 111 -6.16 -6.81 19.33
N LEU A 112 -6.12 -8.13 19.53
CA LEU A 112 -5.15 -9.01 18.86
C LEU A 112 -5.32 -8.98 17.34
N LEU A 113 -6.55 -9.07 16.84
CA LEU A 113 -6.85 -8.92 15.42
C LEU A 113 -6.40 -7.56 14.88
N ALA A 114 -6.64 -6.48 15.61
CA ALA A 114 -6.22 -5.14 15.20
C ALA A 114 -4.68 -5.03 15.14
N LEU A 115 -3.96 -5.64 16.08
CA LEU A 115 -2.49 -5.68 16.09
C LEU A 115 -1.94 -6.47 14.90
N VAL A 116 -2.48 -7.67 14.64
CA VAL A 116 -2.08 -8.48 13.47
C VAL A 116 -2.33 -7.72 12.17
N ARG A 117 -3.53 -7.15 12.00
CA ARG A 117 -3.85 -6.33 10.81
C ARG A 117 -2.92 -5.14 10.66
N LYS A 118 -2.55 -4.47 11.76
CA LYS A 118 -1.60 -3.36 11.73
C LYS A 118 -0.19 -3.84 11.33
N GLY A 119 0.27 -4.96 11.89
CA GLY A 119 1.56 -5.58 11.55
C GLY A 119 1.63 -5.99 10.08
N GLN A 120 0.54 -6.54 9.55
CA GLN A 120 0.44 -6.99 8.17
C GLN A 120 0.06 -5.92 7.15
N LYS A 121 -0.14 -4.66 7.57
CA LYS A 121 -0.53 -3.58 6.65
C LYS A 121 0.44 -3.45 5.46
N LYS A 122 1.75 -3.53 5.73
CA LYS A 122 2.79 -3.46 4.69
C LYS A 122 2.72 -4.66 3.74
N LEU A 123 2.47 -5.84 4.29
CA LEU A 123 2.30 -7.07 3.50
C LEU A 123 1.07 -6.97 2.60
N SER A 124 -0.09 -6.60 3.15
CA SER A 124 -1.32 -6.39 2.39
C SER A 124 -1.14 -5.37 1.26
N GLN A 125 -0.47 -4.25 1.52
CA GLN A 125 -0.14 -3.25 0.49
C GLN A 125 0.77 -3.83 -0.61
N HIS A 126 1.75 -4.64 -0.24
CA HIS A 126 2.63 -5.31 -1.20
C HIS A 126 1.85 -6.30 -2.08
N TYR A 127 0.92 -7.07 -1.50
CA TYR A 127 0.05 -7.97 -2.22
C TYR A 127 -0.89 -7.24 -3.19
N GLU A 128 -1.50 -6.14 -2.77
CA GLU A 128 -2.32 -5.29 -3.64
C GLU A 128 -1.52 -4.70 -4.80
N HIS A 129 -0.29 -4.24 -4.53
CA HIS A 129 0.61 -3.79 -5.58
C HIS A 129 0.94 -4.91 -6.57
N ARG A 130 1.26 -6.11 -6.08
CA ARG A 130 1.55 -7.28 -6.91
C ARG A 130 0.34 -7.68 -7.76
N LYS A 131 -0.87 -7.66 -7.20
CA LYS A 131 -2.13 -7.90 -7.93
C LYS A 131 -2.30 -6.93 -9.09
N LYS A 132 -2.10 -5.62 -8.86
CA LYS A 132 -2.18 -4.60 -9.93
C LYS A 132 -1.14 -4.84 -11.01
N ARG A 133 0.10 -5.15 -10.63
CA ARG A 133 1.17 -5.47 -11.59
C ARG A 133 0.82 -6.69 -12.44
N LEU A 134 0.32 -7.76 -11.83
CA LEU A 134 -0.10 -8.97 -12.54
C LEU A 134 -1.20 -8.67 -13.57
N LYS A 135 -2.21 -7.87 -13.18
CA LYS A 135 -3.27 -7.45 -14.10
C LYS A 135 -2.69 -6.71 -15.31
N ASN A 136 -1.83 -5.72 -15.08
CA ASN A 136 -1.24 -4.94 -16.17
C ASN A 136 -0.38 -5.82 -17.08
N SER A 137 0.47 -6.68 -16.51
CA SER A 137 1.30 -7.60 -17.31
C SER A 137 0.47 -8.58 -18.15
N ALA A 138 -0.64 -9.08 -17.62
CA ALA A 138 -1.55 -9.94 -18.38
C ALA A 138 -2.23 -9.18 -19.53
N GLN A 139 -2.64 -7.93 -19.27
CA GLN A 139 -3.17 -7.04 -20.31
C GLN A 139 -2.13 -6.77 -21.41
N ASP A 140 -0.92 -6.38 -21.02
CA ASP A 140 0.18 -6.10 -21.95
C ASP A 140 0.48 -7.34 -22.82
N TYR A 141 0.55 -8.52 -22.20
CA TYR A 141 0.73 -9.77 -22.94
C TYR A 141 -0.37 -10.00 -23.99
N SER A 142 -1.64 -9.80 -23.61
CA SER A 142 -2.76 -9.98 -24.54
C SER A 142 -2.70 -9.01 -25.73
N LEU A 143 -2.28 -7.76 -25.50
CA LEU A 143 -2.10 -6.75 -26.55
C LEU A 143 -0.94 -7.10 -27.47
N VAL A 144 0.20 -7.51 -26.90
CA VAL A 144 1.37 -7.94 -27.67
C VAL A 144 1.02 -9.16 -28.52
N ARG A 145 0.34 -10.15 -27.94
CA ARG A 145 -0.12 -11.33 -28.66
C ARG A 145 -1.06 -10.97 -29.81
N ALA A 146 -2.07 -10.14 -29.56
CA ALA A 146 -2.99 -9.67 -30.60
C ALA A 146 -2.24 -8.95 -31.74
N CYS A 147 -1.24 -8.13 -31.40
CA CYS A 147 -0.37 -7.49 -32.39
C CYS A 147 0.36 -8.53 -33.25
N TYR A 148 1.00 -9.54 -32.64
CA TYR A 148 1.67 -10.61 -33.38
C TYR A 148 0.70 -11.45 -34.24
N ASP A 149 -0.50 -11.72 -33.74
CA ASP A 149 -1.53 -12.47 -34.46
C ASP A 149 -2.00 -11.73 -35.73
N CYS A 150 -1.86 -10.40 -35.79
CA CYS A 150 -2.10 -9.60 -36.98
C CYS A 150 -1.00 -9.70 -38.06
N GLN A 151 0.11 -10.39 -37.78
CA GLN A 151 1.27 -10.55 -38.68
C GLN A 151 1.75 -9.21 -39.28
N PRO A 152 2.12 -8.23 -38.43
CA PRO A 152 2.52 -6.92 -38.90
C PRO A 152 3.78 -7.01 -39.76
N THR A 153 3.85 -6.17 -40.76
CA THR A 153 5.02 -5.99 -41.60
C THR A 153 6.18 -5.39 -40.80
N GLN A 154 7.40 -5.51 -41.31
CA GLN A 154 8.58 -4.95 -40.65
C GLN A 154 8.48 -3.42 -40.48
N ASP A 155 7.90 -2.72 -41.45
CA ASP A 155 7.73 -1.26 -41.40
C ASP A 155 6.70 -0.84 -40.32
N GLU A 156 5.63 -1.62 -40.15
CA GLU A 156 4.66 -1.42 -39.07
C GLU A 156 5.29 -1.67 -37.70
N ILE A 157 6.09 -2.73 -37.56
CA ILE A 157 6.85 -3.00 -36.32
C ILE A 157 7.79 -1.83 -36.00
N MET A 158 8.54 -1.34 -36.99
CA MET A 158 9.43 -0.19 -36.82
C MET A 158 8.66 1.07 -36.40
N SER A 159 7.52 1.33 -37.04
CA SER A 159 6.66 2.47 -36.70
C SER A 159 6.13 2.38 -35.27
N MET A 160 5.68 1.19 -34.85
CA MET A 160 5.24 0.94 -33.47
C MET A 160 6.36 1.17 -32.45
N GLN A 161 7.59 0.72 -32.75
CA GLN A 161 8.75 0.95 -31.89
C GLN A 161 9.08 2.44 -31.73
N ILE A 162 9.00 3.21 -32.82
CA ILE A 162 9.21 4.67 -32.78
C ILE A 162 8.15 5.34 -31.90
N ILE A 163 6.87 5.01 -32.09
CA ILE A 163 5.76 5.56 -31.29
C ILE A 163 5.93 5.19 -29.82
N TRP A 164 6.30 3.95 -29.52
CA TRP A 164 6.55 3.48 -28.16
C TRP A 164 7.68 4.26 -27.49
N GLN A 165 8.80 4.45 -28.19
CA GLN A 165 9.93 5.20 -27.67
C GLN A 165 9.58 6.67 -27.41
N ALA A 166 8.82 7.29 -28.31
CA ALA A 166 8.32 8.66 -28.12
C ALA A 166 7.42 8.76 -26.89
N THR A 167 6.49 7.82 -26.72
CA THR A 167 5.59 7.76 -25.56
C THR A 167 6.36 7.58 -24.24
N ILE A 168 7.40 6.72 -24.23
CA ILE A 168 8.28 6.56 -23.05
C ILE A 168 8.98 7.88 -22.72
N ASN A 169 9.51 8.57 -23.73
CA ASN A 169 10.25 9.82 -23.54
C ASN A 169 9.33 10.93 -23.01
N GLU A 170 8.09 11.00 -23.50
CA GLU A 170 7.07 11.92 -23.01
C GLU A 170 6.74 11.63 -21.54
N CYS A 171 6.49 10.36 -21.20
CA CYS A 171 6.19 9.96 -19.83
C CYS A 171 7.32 10.31 -18.84
N LYS A 172 8.58 10.06 -19.23
CA LYS A 172 9.77 10.45 -18.45
C LYS A 172 9.84 11.97 -18.27
N SER A 173 9.61 12.72 -19.34
CA SER A 173 9.60 14.18 -19.29
C SER A 173 8.52 14.70 -18.36
N GLN A 174 7.32 14.13 -18.41
CA GLN A 174 6.22 14.49 -17.51
C GLN A 174 6.51 14.15 -16.05
N GLN A 175 7.15 13.00 -15.77
CA GLN A 175 7.61 12.64 -14.43
C GLN A 175 8.63 13.65 -13.90
N ASN A 176 9.60 14.05 -14.72
CA ASN A 176 10.59 15.07 -14.35
C ASN A 176 9.91 16.41 -14.05
N VAL A 177 8.95 16.84 -14.89
CA VAL A 177 8.16 18.05 -14.63
C VAL A 177 7.38 17.94 -13.32
N ASN A 178 6.78 16.78 -13.02
CA ASN A 178 6.03 16.58 -11.78
C ASN A 178 6.95 16.61 -10.54
N ILE A 179 8.15 16.00 -10.63
CA ILE A 179 9.16 16.08 -9.56
C ILE A 179 9.61 17.53 -9.36
N LEU A 180 9.89 18.26 -10.44
CA LEU A 180 10.26 19.67 -10.36
C LEU A 180 9.14 20.51 -9.74
N LYS A 181 7.88 20.29 -10.14
CA LYS A 181 6.71 20.92 -9.50
C LYS A 181 6.67 20.61 -8.01
N GLN A 182 6.82 19.34 -7.62
CA GLN A 182 6.82 18.95 -6.21
C GLN A 182 7.96 19.60 -5.44
N HIS A 183 9.16 19.70 -6.02
CA HIS A 183 10.31 20.38 -5.44
C HIS A 183 10.10 21.89 -5.29
N LEU A 184 9.52 22.54 -6.31
CA LEU A 184 9.11 23.95 -6.26
C LEU A 184 8.07 24.18 -5.15
N TYR A 185 7.03 23.34 -5.07
CA TYR A 185 6.03 23.41 -4.00
C TYR A 185 6.62 23.18 -2.61
N MET A 186 7.66 22.36 -2.51
CA MET A 186 8.38 22.08 -1.25
C MET A 186 9.55 23.05 -0.98
N LYS A 187 9.76 24.08 -1.81
CA LYS A 187 10.89 25.04 -1.74
C LYS A 187 12.26 24.36 -1.59
N ARG A 188 12.43 23.17 -2.17
CA ARG A 188 13.69 22.44 -2.20
C ARG A 188 14.14 22.35 -3.64
N ILE A 189 14.49 23.50 -4.20
CA ILE A 189 15.10 23.54 -5.52
C ILE A 189 16.49 22.86 -5.39
N PRO A 190 16.87 21.96 -6.32
CA PRO A 190 18.21 21.39 -6.35
C PRO A 190 19.26 22.51 -6.44
N LYS A 191 20.38 22.39 -5.71
CA LYS A 191 21.45 23.41 -5.67
C LYS A 191 21.98 23.82 -7.05
N SER A 192 21.87 22.95 -8.06
CA SER A 192 22.23 23.24 -9.45
C SER A 192 21.34 24.29 -10.13
N LEU A 193 20.22 24.66 -9.51
CA LEU A 193 19.25 25.64 -9.98
C LEU A 193 19.17 26.86 -9.03
N ASP A 194 20.16 27.07 -8.16
CA ASP A 194 20.23 28.23 -7.24
C ASP A 194 20.14 29.59 -7.99
N TYR A 195 20.53 29.65 -9.26
CA TYR A 195 20.35 30.85 -10.09
C TYR A 195 18.86 31.22 -10.29
N LEU A 196 17.95 30.24 -10.23
CA LEU A 196 16.51 30.49 -10.29
C LEU A 196 16.00 31.13 -9.01
N ASP A 197 16.55 30.80 -7.84
CA ASP A 197 16.18 31.47 -6.57
C ASP A 197 16.56 32.96 -6.61
N GLN A 198 17.66 33.29 -7.27
CA GLN A 198 18.08 34.67 -7.50
C GLN A 198 17.14 35.40 -8.48
N LEU A 199 16.69 34.72 -9.54
CA LEU A 199 15.70 35.24 -10.48
C LEU A 199 14.31 35.42 -9.84
N PHE A 200 13.85 34.47 -9.02
CA PHE A 200 12.61 34.59 -8.27
C PHE A 200 12.69 35.73 -7.26
N SER A 201 13.82 35.88 -6.56
CA SER A 201 14.05 37.00 -5.64
C SER A 201 14.04 38.35 -6.38
N ASN A 202 14.63 38.42 -7.57
CA ASN A 202 14.61 39.65 -8.39
C ASN A 202 13.21 39.97 -8.93
N VAL A 203 12.44 38.96 -9.34
CA VAL A 203 11.04 39.13 -9.78
C VAL A 203 10.16 39.54 -8.59
N GLU A 204 10.33 38.93 -7.42
CA GLU A 204 9.63 39.33 -6.18
C GLU A 204 9.99 40.75 -5.77
N HIS A 205 11.26 41.15 -5.86
CA HIS A 205 11.70 42.50 -5.53
C HIS A 205 11.17 43.55 -6.52
N THR A 206 11.02 43.16 -7.80
CA THR A 206 10.42 44.00 -8.86
C THR A 206 8.91 44.14 -8.66
N LEU A 207 8.23 43.06 -8.27
CA LEU A 207 6.79 43.05 -7.96
C LEU A 207 6.45 43.72 -6.63
N ALA A 208 7.41 43.81 -5.70
CA ALA A 208 7.26 44.52 -4.43
C ALA A 208 7.50 46.04 -4.55
N ARG A 209 7.92 46.56 -5.72
CA ARG A 209 8.02 48.00 -5.97
C ARG A 209 6.62 48.63 -5.96
N PRO A 210 6.45 49.87 -5.46
CA PRO A 210 5.15 50.47 -5.18
C PRO A 210 4.34 50.87 -6.42
N ILE A 211 4.84 50.55 -7.62
CA ILE A 211 4.21 50.92 -8.90
C ILE A 211 2.99 50.03 -9.20
N TYR A 212 2.92 48.84 -8.61
CA TYR A 212 1.80 47.92 -8.81
C TYR A 212 0.73 48.08 -7.73
N ASN A 213 -0.51 48.24 -8.20
CA ASN A 213 -1.72 48.55 -7.43
C ASN A 213 -1.92 47.60 -6.21
N ASP A 214 -2.37 48.14 -5.06
CA ASP A 214 -2.37 47.48 -3.74
C ASP A 214 -3.11 46.13 -3.68
N ASN A 215 -4.04 45.90 -4.61
CA ASN A 215 -4.79 44.63 -4.74
C ASN A 215 -3.90 43.44 -5.18
N ILE A 216 -2.87 43.67 -5.99
CA ILE A 216 -1.93 42.62 -6.41
C ILE A 216 -0.99 42.28 -5.24
N ARG A 217 -0.57 43.32 -4.50
CA ARG A 217 0.34 43.21 -3.35
C ARG A 217 -0.29 42.44 -2.18
N THR A 218 -1.57 42.67 -1.90
CA THR A 218 -2.35 41.96 -0.87
C THR A 218 -2.58 40.49 -1.23
N THR A 219 -2.82 40.16 -2.51
CA THR A 219 -3.04 38.77 -2.96
C THR A 219 -1.76 37.91 -2.84
N LEU A 220 -0.59 38.50 -3.05
CA LEU A 220 0.70 37.81 -2.92
C LEU A 220 1.14 37.67 -1.45
N THR A 221 0.98 38.71 -0.63
CA THR A 221 1.28 38.63 0.81
C THR A 221 0.32 37.71 1.58
N THR A 222 -0.96 37.62 1.19
CA THR A 222 -1.89 36.63 1.76
C THR A 222 -1.52 35.19 1.40
N ARG A 223 -1.04 34.93 0.18
CA ARG A 223 -0.48 33.60 -0.18
C ARG A 223 0.74 33.24 0.65
N HIS A 224 1.61 34.21 0.96
CA HIS A 224 2.78 33.97 1.79
C HIS A 224 2.38 33.65 3.25
N LYS A 225 1.45 34.38 3.87
CA LYS A 225 1.02 34.09 5.26
C LYS A 225 0.31 32.73 5.41
N LYS A 226 -0.44 32.29 4.39
CA LYS A 226 -1.15 31.00 4.44
C LYS A 226 -0.21 29.80 4.44
N ASN A 227 0.99 29.93 3.86
CA ASN A 227 1.99 28.86 3.76
C ASN A 227 2.95 28.76 4.97
N TYR A 228 2.92 29.72 5.92
CA TYR A 228 3.75 29.70 7.13
C TYR A 228 2.95 29.47 8.43
N CYS A 229 1.62 29.36 8.35
CA CYS A 229 0.73 29.18 9.52
C CYS A 229 0.07 27.79 9.64
N THR A 230 0.58 26.77 8.95
CA THR A 230 0.24 25.37 9.24
C THR A 230 1.42 24.72 9.96
N LYS A 231 1.41 24.84 11.30
CA LYS A 231 2.10 23.91 12.20
C LYS A 231 1.23 22.68 12.42
#